data_AF-A0A6C0HC72-F1
#
_entry.id   AF-A0A6C0HC72-F1
#
_cell.length_a   1.000
_cell.length_b   1.000
_cell.length_c   1.000
_cell.angle_alpha   90.00
_cell.angle_beta   90.00
_cell.angle_gamma   90.00
#
_symmetry.space_group_name_H-M   'P 1'
#
loop_
_entity.id
_entity.type
_entity.pdbx_description
1 polymer ?
#
loop_
_entity_poly.entity_id
_entity_poly.type
_entity_poly.pdbx_seq_one_letter_code
_entity_poly.pdbx_strand_id
1 'polypeptide(L)'
;MQTTKHTGKVVFPPVESKCPDYWEYTGNSCVVPDSGSMNTGSIYNGNNTLLINNGNTFGFTTGNSITGNSISAYVDFNDKSWSSLGLSRVCQKQKWANMYGIQWDGVSNYNSC
;
A
#
# COMPACT_ATOMS: atom_id res chain seq x y z
N MET A 1 35.08 -30.28 7.15
CA MET A 1 33.73 -30.08 7.72
C MET A 1 33.24 -28.73 7.22
N GLN A 2 32.03 -28.69 6.65
CA GLN A 2 31.50 -27.59 5.83
C GLN A 2 31.37 -26.25 6.57
N THR A 3 31.52 -25.18 5.79
CA THR A 3 31.41 -23.76 6.14
C THR A 3 29.96 -23.34 6.39
N THR A 4 29.66 -22.75 7.54
CA THR A 4 28.35 -22.10 7.77
C THR A 4 28.38 -20.66 7.28
N LYS A 5 27.87 -20.47 6.05
CA LYS A 5 27.49 -19.18 5.46
C LYS A 5 26.55 -18.43 6.41
N HIS A 6 26.95 -17.28 6.93
CA HIS A 6 26.00 -16.23 7.29
C HIS A 6 25.48 -15.60 6.01
N THR A 7 24.29 -16.00 5.53
CA THR A 7 23.63 -15.31 4.42
C THR A 7 22.12 -15.46 4.53
N GLY A 8 21.54 -14.87 5.57
CA GLY A 8 20.12 -14.55 5.62
C GLY A 8 20.00 -13.06 5.80
N LYS A 9 19.66 -12.31 4.74
CA LYS A 9 19.11 -10.96 4.93
C LYS A 9 17.84 -11.14 5.75
N VAL A 10 17.91 -10.91 7.05
CA VAL A 10 16.72 -10.92 7.90
C VAL A 10 15.89 -9.75 7.43
N VAL A 11 14.78 -10.05 6.76
CA VAL A 11 13.81 -9.07 6.31
C VAL A 11 13.22 -8.40 7.55
N PHE A 12 13.30 -7.07 7.60
CA PHE A 12 12.78 -6.29 8.72
C PHE A 12 11.79 -5.23 8.23
N PRO A 13 10.70 -4.99 8.97
CA PRO A 13 10.17 -5.81 10.07
C PRO A 13 9.65 -7.19 9.61
N PRO A 14 9.55 -8.18 10.51
CA PRO A 14 9.12 -9.55 10.18
C PRO A 14 7.61 -9.66 9.86
N VAL A 15 6.85 -8.60 10.15
CA VAL A 15 5.40 -8.52 9.90
C VAL A 15 5.12 -7.18 9.23
N GLU A 16 4.48 -7.23 8.06
CA GLU A 16 3.92 -6.05 7.41
C GLU A 16 2.60 -5.65 8.06
N SER A 17 2.39 -4.35 8.28
CA SER A 17 1.06 -3.87 8.67
C SER A 17 0.07 -4.08 7.51
N LYS A 18 -1.21 -4.28 7.83
CA LYS A 18 -2.23 -4.62 6.82
C LYS A 18 -2.51 -3.46 5.86
N CYS A 19 -2.35 -2.23 6.34
CA CYS A 19 -2.58 -0.99 5.64
C CYS A 19 -1.39 -0.06 5.83
N PRO A 20 -1.19 0.92 4.93
CA PRO A 20 -0.26 2.00 5.18
C PRO A 20 -0.52 2.70 6.51
N ASP A 21 0.50 3.33 7.06
CA ASP A 21 0.39 3.91 8.40
C ASP A 21 -0.68 5.01 8.40
N TYR A 22 -1.48 5.10 9.46
CA TYR A 22 -2.66 5.99 9.58
C TYR A 22 -3.85 5.66 8.68
N TRP A 23 -3.78 4.66 7.81
CA TRP A 23 -4.95 4.24 7.02
C TRP A 23 -5.83 3.28 7.82
N GLU A 24 -7.15 3.44 7.72
CA GLU A 24 -8.11 2.60 8.43
C GLU A 24 -8.28 1.24 7.74
N TYR A 25 -8.29 0.15 8.50
CA TYR A 25 -8.54 -1.19 8.01
C TYR A 25 -9.97 -1.64 8.30
N THR A 26 -10.74 -1.96 7.27
CA THR A 26 -12.15 -2.36 7.40
C THR A 26 -12.36 -3.88 7.46
N GLY A 27 -11.30 -4.65 7.67
CA GLY A 27 -11.36 -6.12 7.73
C GLY A 27 -10.98 -6.81 6.42
N ASN A 28 -11.21 -6.19 5.26
CA ASN A 28 -10.73 -6.72 3.98
C ASN A 28 -9.89 -5.71 3.19
N SER A 29 -10.13 -4.42 3.37
CA SER A 29 -9.49 -3.37 2.60
C SER A 29 -9.07 -2.21 3.50
N CYS A 30 -8.24 -1.33 2.96
CA CYS A 30 -7.81 -0.11 3.61
C CYS A 30 -8.60 1.06 3.03
N VAL A 31 -9.17 1.90 3.89
CA VAL A 31 -9.82 3.15 3.49
C VAL A 31 -8.75 4.12 3.00
N VAL A 32 -8.96 4.70 1.82
CA VAL A 32 -8.13 5.79 1.30
C VAL A 32 -8.48 7.06 2.10
N PRO A 33 -7.53 7.64 2.86
CA PRO A 33 -7.79 8.82 3.68
C PRO A 33 -8.09 10.05 2.81
N ASP A 34 -8.93 10.96 3.29
CA ASP A 34 -9.27 12.20 2.60
C ASP A 34 -8.04 13.06 2.28
N SER A 35 -8.15 13.90 1.25
CA SER A 35 -7.08 14.82 0.85
C SER A 35 -6.63 15.70 2.02
N GLY A 36 -5.30 15.77 2.24
CA GLY A 36 -4.71 16.52 3.35
C GLY A 36 -4.62 15.75 4.67
N SER A 37 -5.14 14.52 4.74
CA SER A 37 -4.94 13.63 5.89
C SER A 37 -3.49 13.18 6.01
N MET A 38 -3.14 12.60 7.16
CA MET A 38 -1.81 12.04 7.38
C MET A 38 -1.52 10.93 6.37
N ASN A 39 -0.28 10.89 5.90
CA ASN A 39 0.24 9.80 5.08
C ASN A 39 -0.54 9.53 3.78
N THR A 40 -1.09 10.58 3.15
CA THR A 40 -1.67 10.49 1.80
C THR A 40 -0.63 10.65 0.69
N GLY A 41 0.57 11.16 1.03
CA GLY A 41 1.62 11.40 0.05
C GLY A 41 1.11 12.19 -1.16
N SER A 42 1.41 11.71 -2.37
CA SER A 42 1.00 12.31 -3.65
C SER A 42 -0.19 11.61 -4.33
N ILE A 43 -1.03 10.88 -3.58
CA ILE A 43 -2.23 10.24 -4.17
C ILE A 43 -3.34 11.24 -4.54
N TYR A 44 -3.19 12.52 -4.16
CA TYR A 44 -4.07 13.62 -4.55
C TYR A 44 -3.28 14.66 -5.36
N ASN A 45 -3.92 15.27 -6.36
CA ASN A 45 -3.37 16.45 -7.03
C ASN A 45 -3.66 17.74 -6.25
N GLY A 46 -3.17 18.88 -6.76
CA GLY A 46 -3.40 20.21 -6.16
C GLY A 46 -4.86 20.68 -6.14
N ASN A 47 -5.78 19.96 -6.79
CA ASN A 47 -7.22 20.22 -6.78
C ASN A 47 -7.98 19.18 -5.92
N ASN A 48 -7.30 18.48 -5.01
CA ASN A 48 -7.86 17.43 -4.15
C ASN A 48 -8.53 16.27 -4.92
N THR A 49 -8.14 16.06 -6.18
CA THR A 49 -8.63 14.93 -6.97
C THR A 49 -7.75 13.71 -6.71
N LEU A 50 -8.38 12.58 -6.41
CA LEU A 50 -7.69 11.30 -6.21
C LEU A 50 -7.06 10.82 -7.53
N LEU A 51 -5.77 10.50 -7.49
CA LEU A 51 -4.97 10.07 -8.63
C LEU A 51 -4.87 8.55 -8.75
N ILE A 52 -5.04 7.83 -7.64
CA ILE A 52 -5.05 6.37 -7.65
C ILE A 52 -6.38 5.84 -8.20
N ASN A 53 -6.29 4.77 -8.99
CA ASN A 53 -7.42 4.11 -9.64
C ASN A 53 -7.04 2.66 -10.03
N ASN A 54 -7.99 1.92 -10.62
CA ASN A 54 -7.79 0.54 -11.06
C ASN A 54 -6.65 0.33 -12.07
N GLY A 55 -6.22 1.37 -12.79
CA GLY A 55 -5.13 1.29 -13.75
C GLY A 55 -3.74 1.40 -13.13
N ASN A 56 -3.61 1.94 -11.91
CA ASN A 56 -2.31 2.18 -11.26
C ASN A 56 -2.20 1.65 -9.83
N THR A 57 -3.30 1.13 -9.27
CA THR A 57 -3.37 0.62 -7.90
C THR A 57 -4.19 -0.67 -7.89
N PHE A 58 -3.54 -1.78 -7.59
CA PHE A 58 -4.20 -3.09 -7.51
C PHE A 58 -5.15 -3.15 -6.31
N GLY A 59 -6.29 -3.82 -6.48
CA GLY A 59 -7.32 -3.91 -5.45
C GLY A 59 -8.04 -2.60 -5.15
N PHE A 60 -7.87 -1.56 -5.97
CA PHE A 60 -8.59 -0.30 -5.82
C PHE A 60 -10.09 -0.50 -6.07
N THR A 61 -10.93 0.13 -5.26
CA THR A 61 -12.39 0.17 -5.45
C THR A 61 -12.92 1.50 -4.95
N THR A 62 -14.05 1.95 -5.51
CA THR A 62 -14.82 3.09 -4.99
C THR A 62 -16.14 2.59 -4.43
N GLY A 63 -16.43 2.95 -3.19
CA GLY A 63 -17.77 2.84 -2.61
C GLY A 63 -18.59 4.09 -2.89
N ASN A 64 -19.88 3.92 -3.15
CA ASN A 64 -20.82 5.03 -3.10
C ASN A 64 -21.13 5.33 -1.63
N SER A 65 -20.73 6.50 -1.11
CA SER A 65 -21.35 6.99 0.12
C SER A 65 -22.76 7.47 -0.21
N ILE A 66 -23.77 6.78 0.29
CA ILE A 66 -25.20 7.14 0.11
C ILE A 66 -25.57 8.38 0.95
N THR A 67 -24.66 8.85 1.82
CA THR A 67 -24.87 10.05 2.63
C THR A 67 -23.75 11.06 2.37
N GLY A 68 -24.08 12.11 1.61
CA GLY A 68 -23.25 13.30 1.46
C GLY A 68 -22.07 13.14 0.50
N ASN A 69 -22.33 12.95 -0.80
CA ASN A 69 -21.49 13.29 -1.97
C ASN A 69 -19.95 13.07 -1.89
N SER A 70 -19.47 12.19 -1.02
CA SER A 70 -18.06 11.81 -0.87
C SER A 70 -17.91 10.38 -1.38
N ILE A 71 -17.07 10.18 -2.37
CA ILE A 71 -16.74 8.83 -2.85
C ILE A 71 -15.70 8.26 -1.89
N SER A 72 -16.09 7.29 -1.07
CA SER A 72 -15.13 6.55 -0.24
C SER A 72 -14.33 5.62 -1.16
N ALA A 73 -13.01 5.75 -1.20
CA ALA A 73 -12.15 4.84 -1.94
C ALA A 73 -11.48 3.84 -0.99
N TYR A 74 -11.24 2.64 -1.50
CA TYR A 74 -10.62 1.55 -0.75
C TYR A 74 -9.56 0.85 -1.59
N VAL A 75 -8.56 0.28 -0.92
CA VAL A 75 -7.53 -0.57 -1.56
C VAL A 75 -7.42 -1.89 -0.82
N ASP A 76 -7.66 -3.00 -1.52
CA ASP A 76 -7.33 -4.35 -1.04
C ASP A 76 -5.87 -4.68 -1.35
N PHE A 77 -5.01 -4.49 -0.36
CA PHE A 77 -3.59 -4.82 -0.44
C PHE A 77 -3.27 -6.32 -0.34
N ASN A 78 -4.31 -7.16 -0.13
CA ASN A 78 -4.22 -8.61 -0.24
C ASN A 78 -4.60 -9.14 -1.61
N ASP A 79 -5.03 -8.27 -2.54
CA ASP A 79 -5.33 -8.64 -3.92
C ASP A 79 -4.16 -9.41 -4.56
N LYS A 80 -4.47 -10.50 -5.26
CA LYS A 80 -3.46 -11.39 -5.86
C LYS A 80 -2.61 -10.68 -6.93
N SER A 81 -3.13 -9.61 -7.51
CA SER A 81 -2.45 -8.77 -8.50
C SER A 81 -1.24 -8.04 -7.91
N TRP A 82 -1.15 -7.87 -6.58
CA TRP A 82 0.07 -7.35 -5.95
C TRP A 82 1.28 -8.28 -6.07
N SER A 83 1.07 -9.57 -6.34
CA SER A 83 2.14 -10.53 -6.68
C SER A 83 2.30 -10.74 -8.19
N SER A 84 1.82 -9.81 -9.00
CA SER A 84 1.95 -9.87 -10.45
C SER A 84 3.26 -9.22 -10.92
N LEU A 85 3.50 -9.20 -12.24
CA LEU A 85 4.67 -8.56 -12.86
C LEU A 85 6.03 -9.13 -12.43
N GLY A 86 6.06 -10.36 -11.90
CA GLY A 86 7.30 -11.04 -11.50
C GLY A 86 7.96 -10.48 -10.23
N LEU A 87 7.27 -9.62 -9.48
CA LEU A 87 7.72 -9.11 -8.19
C LEU A 87 7.04 -9.83 -7.04
N SER A 88 7.70 -9.88 -5.88
CA SER A 88 7.03 -10.31 -4.66
C SER A 88 5.94 -9.32 -4.30
N ARG A 89 4.92 -9.80 -3.57
CA ARG A 89 3.80 -8.98 -3.11
C ARG A 89 4.27 -7.73 -2.35
N VAL A 90 5.24 -7.92 -1.46
CA VAL A 90 5.81 -6.83 -0.64
C VAL A 90 6.54 -5.82 -1.52
N CYS A 91 7.28 -6.28 -2.54
CA CYS A 91 8.02 -5.40 -3.43
C CYS A 91 7.14 -4.53 -4.32
N GLN A 92 6.03 -5.08 -4.79
CA GLN A 92 5.08 -4.30 -5.57
C GLN A 92 4.40 -3.25 -4.70
N LYS A 93 3.99 -3.62 -3.48
CA LYS A 93 3.45 -2.69 -2.50
C LYS A 93 4.46 -1.61 -2.10
N GLN A 94 5.74 -1.98 -1.91
CA GLN A 94 6.82 -1.04 -1.64
C GLN A 94 7.01 -0.04 -2.78
N LYS A 95 7.06 -0.54 -4.02
CA LYS A 95 7.21 0.32 -5.20
C LYS A 95 6.06 1.31 -5.30
N TRP A 96 4.83 0.87 -5.06
CA TRP A 96 3.65 1.73 -5.03
C TRP A 96 3.72 2.75 -3.90
N ALA A 97 4.04 2.32 -2.67
CA ALA A 97 4.16 3.21 -1.52
C ALA A 97 5.24 4.28 -1.75
N ASN A 98 6.41 3.88 -2.25
CA ASN A 98 7.51 4.80 -2.57
C ASN A 98 7.16 5.74 -3.72
N MET A 99 6.44 5.27 -4.75
CA MET A 99 5.98 6.10 -5.87
C MET A 99 5.08 7.24 -5.40
N TYR A 100 4.21 6.99 -4.42
CA TYR A 100 3.30 7.99 -3.87
C TYR A 100 3.83 8.67 -2.59
N GLY A 101 5.02 8.32 -2.10
CA GLY A 101 5.54 8.87 -0.85
C GLY A 101 4.72 8.49 0.40
N ILE A 102 4.11 7.30 0.38
CA ILE A 102 3.34 6.73 1.47
C ILE A 102 4.26 5.92 2.39
N GLN A 103 4.17 6.17 3.69
CA GLN A 103 4.81 5.39 4.74
C GLN A 103 4.01 4.12 5.02
N TRP A 104 4.71 3.00 5.11
CA TRP A 104 4.07 1.72 5.37
C TRP A 104 5.06 0.79 6.07
N ASP A 105 4.89 0.64 7.37
CA ASP A 105 5.74 -0.23 8.18
C ASP A 105 5.72 -1.69 7.67
N GLY A 106 6.91 -2.21 7.32
CA GLY A 106 7.07 -3.55 6.75
C GLY A 106 6.99 -3.63 5.23
N VAL A 107 6.69 -2.52 4.58
CA VAL A 107 6.58 -2.44 3.13
C VAL A 107 7.52 -1.36 2.59
N SER A 108 7.36 -0.09 2.98
CA SER A 108 8.19 1.01 2.44
C SER A 108 9.67 0.85 2.82
N ASN A 109 9.96 0.31 4.01
CA ASN A 109 11.31 0.08 4.54
C ASN A 109 11.89 -1.32 4.24
N TYR A 110 11.24 -2.12 3.40
CA TYR A 110 11.65 -3.49 3.08
C TYR A 110 12.89 -3.52 2.15
N ASN A 111 14.03 -4.02 2.63
CA ASN A 111 15.33 -3.93 1.89
C ASN A 111 15.68 -5.15 1.01
N SER A 112 14.70 -5.99 0.70
CA SER A 112 14.90 -7.27 -0.01
C SER A 112 14.07 -7.38 -1.29
N CYS A 113 13.84 -6.22 -1.93
CA CYS A 113 13.47 -6.08 -3.33
C CYS A 113 14.75 -5.76 -4.13
#